data_AF-A0A257JGT9-F1
#
_entry.id   AF-A0A257JGT9-F1
#
_cell.length_a   1.000
_cell.length_b   1.000
_cell.length_c   1.000
_cell.angle_alpha   90.00
_cell.angle_beta   90.00
_cell.angle_gamma   90.00
#
_symmetry.space_group_name_H-M   'P 1'
#
loop_
_entity.id
_entity.type
_entity.pdbx_description
1 polymer ?
#
loop_
_entity_poly.entity_id
_entity_poly.type
_entity_poly.pdbx_seq_one_letter_code
_entity_poly.pdbx_strand_id
1 'polypeptide(L)'
;MLRARLGAWRQWPRETRDTLFQLVLIAWIVVPHLGHLAGWCSTLTAVVLLWRAQLALTGGPLPSRWKVMALLAIAVGLTVWTERTLLGREAGVTLLVVLMGLKTLELRARRDAMVVFFLGFFLVLTDCLYSQSLLTALAMLIATWGLLTALVLANMPVGKPPLLRAGLLAARSAVLGLPLMAALFLLFPRF
;
A
#
# COMPACT_ATOMS: atom_id res chain seq x y z
N MET A 1 1.29 -18.93 21.14
CA MET A 1 2.42 -18.87 20.17
C MET A 1 2.59 -17.51 19.48
N LEU A 2 1.53 -16.77 19.09
CA LEU A 2 1.66 -15.45 18.46
C LEU A 2 2.39 -14.39 19.32
N ARG A 3 2.11 -14.34 20.64
CA ARG A 3 2.68 -13.35 21.57
C ARG A 3 4.19 -13.47 21.78
N ALA A 4 4.75 -14.69 21.75
CA ALA A 4 6.19 -14.91 21.91
C ALA A 4 7.01 -14.44 20.70
N ARG A 5 6.43 -14.48 19.48
CA ARG A 5 7.10 -14.01 18.26
C ARG A 5 7.13 -12.49 18.15
N LEU A 6 6.17 -11.78 18.75
CA LEU A 6 6.12 -10.32 18.79
C LEU A 6 7.23 -9.69 19.67
N GLY A 7 7.89 -10.44 20.55
CA GLY A 7 9.03 -9.93 21.33
C GLY A 7 10.36 -9.90 20.55
N ALA A 8 10.44 -10.63 19.42
CA ALA A 8 11.69 -10.92 18.70
C ALA A 8 11.81 -10.18 17.36
N TRP A 9 11.29 -8.94 17.24
CA TRP A 9 11.25 -8.20 15.96
C TRP A 9 12.64 -8.00 15.32
N ARG A 10 13.71 -7.96 16.12
CA ARG A 10 15.10 -7.88 15.62
C ARG A 10 15.63 -9.18 15.01
N GLN A 11 15.02 -10.33 15.29
CA GLN A 11 15.48 -11.64 14.83
C GLN A 11 14.75 -12.15 13.59
N TRP A 12 13.72 -11.44 13.12
CA TRP A 12 12.93 -11.86 11.97
C TRP A 12 13.72 -11.84 10.66
N PRO A 13 13.47 -12.80 9.74
CA PRO A 13 14.00 -12.74 8.37
C PRO A 13 13.64 -11.41 7.69
N ARG A 14 14.54 -10.91 6.84
CA ARG A 14 14.33 -9.66 6.08
C ARG A 14 12.97 -9.66 5.37
N GLU A 15 12.63 -10.77 4.74
CA GLU A 15 11.37 -10.92 3.98
C GLU A 15 10.13 -10.75 4.85
N THR A 16 10.10 -11.34 6.05
CA THR A 16 8.98 -11.20 6.99
C THR A 16 8.83 -9.75 7.43
N ARG A 17 9.94 -9.10 7.81
CA ARG A 17 9.94 -7.71 8.27
C ARG A 17 9.48 -6.76 7.17
N ASP A 18 10.04 -6.90 5.97
CA ASP A 18 9.76 -6.03 4.84
C ASP A 18 8.30 -6.22 4.37
N THR A 19 7.79 -7.46 4.41
CA THR A 19 6.37 -7.76 4.16
C THR A 19 5.45 -7.10 5.19
N LEU A 20 5.74 -7.23 6.49
CA LEU A 20 4.90 -6.67 7.54
C LEU A 20 4.90 -5.14 7.50
N PHE A 21 6.05 -4.52 7.22
CA PHE A 21 6.12 -3.08 6.96
C PHE A 21 5.20 -2.67 5.81
N GLN A 22 5.25 -3.39 4.69
CA GLN A 22 4.40 -3.12 3.54
C GLN A 22 2.91 -3.32 3.86
N LEU A 23 2.52 -4.34 4.62
CA LEU A 23 1.12 -4.56 5.02
C LEU A 23 0.60 -3.45 5.93
N VAL A 24 1.42 -3.00 6.89
CA VAL A 24 1.08 -1.85 7.76
C VAL A 24 0.94 -0.58 6.93
N LEU A 25 1.83 -0.35 5.97
CA LEU A 25 1.75 0.79 5.07
C LEU A 25 0.49 0.76 4.20
N ILE A 26 0.14 -0.40 3.62
CA ILE A 26 -1.09 -0.55 2.85
C ILE A 26 -2.31 -0.29 3.73
N ALA A 27 -2.33 -0.83 4.96
CA ALA A 27 -3.41 -0.55 5.90
C ALA A 27 -3.54 0.96 6.17
N TRP A 28 -2.41 1.66 6.40
CA TRP A 28 -2.38 3.11 6.59
C TRP A 28 -2.96 3.88 5.41
N ILE A 29 -2.64 3.48 4.17
CA ILE A 29 -3.17 4.10 2.94
C ILE A 29 -4.68 3.87 2.79
N VAL A 30 -5.18 2.69 3.18
CA VAL A 30 -6.59 2.31 3.02
C VAL A 30 -7.47 2.91 4.11
N VAL A 31 -6.97 3.15 5.32
CA VAL A 31 -7.73 3.73 6.44
C VAL A 31 -8.57 4.97 6.07
N PRO A 32 -8.03 6.04 5.46
CA PRO A 32 -8.82 7.22 5.12
C PRO A 32 -9.90 6.94 4.05
N HIS A 33 -9.72 5.89 3.24
CA HIS A 33 -10.69 5.48 2.24
C HIS A 33 -11.87 4.68 2.83
N LEU A 34 -11.76 4.13 4.04
CA LEU A 34 -12.78 3.26 4.65
C LEU A 34 -14.16 3.94 4.77
N GLY A 35 -14.20 5.26 4.91
CA GLY A 35 -15.44 6.03 4.99
C GLY A 35 -16.20 6.17 3.67
N HIS A 36 -15.52 5.95 2.54
CA HIS A 36 -16.07 6.13 1.19
C HIS A 36 -16.16 4.81 0.40
N LEU A 37 -15.54 3.74 0.91
CA LEU A 37 -15.56 2.42 0.29
C LEU A 37 -16.84 1.67 0.64
N ALA A 38 -17.31 0.85 -0.30
CA ALA A 38 -18.32 -0.16 0.01
C ALA A 38 -17.84 -1.06 1.17
N GLY A 39 -18.72 -1.32 2.15
CA GLY A 39 -18.34 -2.05 3.37
C GLY A 39 -17.73 -3.44 3.11
N TRP A 40 -18.15 -4.11 2.03
CA TRP A 40 -17.57 -5.39 1.62
C TRP A 40 -16.12 -5.28 1.15
N CYS A 41 -15.73 -4.15 0.54
CA CYS A 41 -14.36 -3.92 0.08
C CYS A 41 -13.41 -3.76 1.26
N SER A 42 -13.84 -3.00 2.28
CA SER A 42 -13.09 -2.80 3.52
C SER A 42 -12.85 -4.13 4.25
N THR A 43 -13.89 -4.98 4.36
CA THR A 43 -13.76 -6.29 5.00
C THR A 43 -12.90 -7.24 4.19
N LEU A 44 -13.05 -7.30 2.87
CA LEU A 44 -12.21 -8.13 1.99
C LEU A 44 -10.74 -7.73 2.11
N THR A 45 -10.43 -6.44 2.04
CA THR A 45 -9.05 -5.95 2.16
C THR A 45 -8.46 -6.28 3.53
N ALA A 46 -9.21 -6.07 4.62
CA ALA A 46 -8.76 -6.43 5.95
C ALA A 46 -8.45 -7.93 6.08
N VAL A 47 -9.33 -8.79 5.58
CA VAL A 47 -9.14 -10.26 5.58
C VAL A 47 -7.91 -10.65 4.78
N VAL A 48 -7.72 -10.08 3.59
CA VAL A 48 -6.56 -10.37 2.73
C VAL A 48 -5.25 -9.94 3.39
N LEU A 49 -5.20 -8.74 3.99
CA LEU A 49 -4.01 -8.25 4.69
C LEU A 49 -3.67 -9.11 5.91
N LEU A 50 -4.68 -9.50 6.71
CA LEU A 50 -4.50 -10.37 7.87
C LEU A 50 -4.03 -11.76 7.45
N TRP A 51 -4.61 -12.34 6.40
CA TRP A 51 -4.16 -13.61 5.85
C TRP A 51 -2.70 -13.51 5.38
N ARG A 52 -2.34 -12.46 4.63
CA ARG A 52 -0.97 -12.26 4.15
C ARG A 52 0.02 -12.09 5.32
N ALA A 53 -0.38 -11.39 6.38
CA ALA A 53 0.41 -11.25 7.60
C ALA A 53 0.62 -12.60 8.30
N GLN A 54 -0.43 -13.40 8.43
CA GLN A 54 -0.35 -14.74 9.00
C GLN A 54 0.60 -15.62 8.20
N LEU A 55 0.52 -15.63 6.86
CA LEU A 55 1.44 -16.37 5.99
C LEU A 55 2.89 -15.90 6.15
N ALA A 56 3.11 -14.59 6.25
CA ALA A 56 4.46 -14.03 6.47
C ALA A 56 5.07 -14.47 7.81
N LEU A 57 4.22 -14.57 8.84
CA LEU A 57 4.62 -15.01 10.19
C LEU A 57 4.81 -16.52 10.29
N THR A 58 4.05 -17.33 9.54
CA THR A 58 4.17 -18.79 9.56
C THR A 58 5.15 -19.33 8.51
N GLY A 59 5.57 -18.52 7.55
CA GLY A 59 6.37 -18.97 6.41
C GLY A 59 5.58 -19.84 5.43
N GLY A 60 4.24 -19.69 5.41
CA GLY A 60 3.36 -20.49 4.57
C GLY A 60 3.47 -20.14 3.07
N PRO A 61 3.19 -21.09 2.16
CA PRO A 61 3.22 -20.83 0.73
C PRO A 61 2.14 -19.82 0.32
N LEU A 62 2.47 -18.94 -0.63
CA LEU A 62 1.49 -18.00 -1.19
C LEU A 62 0.38 -18.75 -1.93
N PRO A 63 -0.87 -18.26 -1.88
CA PRO A 63 -1.99 -18.90 -2.56
C PRO A 63 -1.78 -18.96 -4.08
N SER A 64 -2.47 -19.92 -4.73
CA SER A 64 -2.40 -20.06 -6.18
C SER A 64 -3.02 -18.86 -6.89
N ARG A 65 -2.47 -18.50 -8.05
CA ARG A 65 -2.95 -17.36 -8.88
C ARG A 65 -4.45 -17.47 -9.21
N TRP A 66 -4.95 -18.69 -9.38
CA TRP A 66 -6.37 -18.96 -9.62
C TRP A 66 -7.29 -18.47 -8.48
N LYS A 67 -6.88 -18.63 -7.21
CA LYS A 67 -7.66 -18.11 -6.07
C LYS A 67 -7.73 -16.59 -6.08
N VAL A 68 -6.61 -15.93 -6.43
CA VAL A 68 -6.54 -14.47 -6.55
C VAL A 68 -7.42 -13.98 -7.70
N MET A 69 -7.37 -14.64 -8.87
CA MET A 69 -8.23 -14.32 -10.01
C MET A 69 -9.72 -14.53 -9.70
N ALA A 70 -10.08 -15.61 -9.00
CA ALA A 70 -11.46 -15.85 -8.59
C ALA A 70 -11.96 -14.75 -7.63
N LEU A 71 -11.13 -14.37 -6.65
CA LEU A 71 -11.47 -13.29 -5.72
C LEU A 71 -11.59 -11.93 -6.41
N LEU A 72 -10.74 -11.67 -7.41
CA LEU A 72 -10.84 -10.49 -8.27
C LEU A 72 -12.14 -10.48 -9.06
N ALA A 73 -12.51 -11.60 -9.69
CA ALA A 73 -13.76 -11.70 -10.45
C ALA A 73 -14.99 -11.46 -9.56
N ILE A 74 -15.00 -12.02 -8.34
CA ILE A 74 -16.05 -11.77 -7.34
C ILE A 74 -16.10 -10.28 -6.97
N ALA A 75 -14.95 -9.66 -6.70
CA ALA A 75 -14.89 -8.25 -6.34
C ALA A 75 -15.35 -7.33 -7.47
N VAL A 76 -15.02 -7.65 -8.74
CA VAL A 76 -15.54 -6.94 -9.91
C VAL A 76 -17.05 -7.07 -9.97
N GLY A 77 -17.60 -8.28 -9.82
CA GLY A 77 -19.05 -8.51 -9.79
C GLY A 77 -19.76 -7.72 -8.68
N LEU A 78 -19.20 -7.74 -7.47
CA LEU A 78 -19.70 -6.96 -6.33
C LEU A 78 -19.62 -5.45 -6.57
N THR A 79 -18.58 -4.98 -7.25
CA THR A 79 -18.44 -3.56 -7.62
C THR A 79 -19.51 -3.16 -8.61
N VAL A 80 -19.74 -3.93 -9.68
CA VAL A 80 -20.84 -3.69 -10.63
C VAL A 80 -22.19 -3.68 -9.92
N TRP A 81 -22.40 -4.60 -8.97
CA TRP A 81 -23.66 -4.68 -8.23
C TRP A 81 -23.88 -3.51 -7.28
N THR A 82 -22.83 -3.04 -6.61
CA THR A 82 -22.91 -1.96 -5.61
C THR A 82 -22.94 -0.58 -6.27
N GLU A 83 -22.00 -0.32 -7.17
CA GLU A 83 -21.74 1.00 -7.76
C GLU A 83 -22.51 1.22 -9.07
N ARG A 84 -23.14 0.17 -9.63
CA ARG A 84 -23.86 0.15 -10.92
C ARG A 84 -23.05 0.57 -12.15
N THR A 85 -21.79 0.95 -11.97
CA THR A 85 -20.82 1.29 -13.00
C THR A 85 -19.43 0.80 -12.61
N LEU A 86 -18.61 0.49 -13.60
CA LEU A 86 -17.16 0.28 -13.43
C LEU A 86 -16.36 1.56 -13.69
N LEU A 87 -17.00 2.53 -14.34
CA LEU A 87 -16.44 3.81 -14.74
C LEU A 87 -17.04 4.87 -13.82
N GLY A 88 -16.39 5.07 -12.68
CA GLY A 88 -16.77 6.03 -11.67
C GLY A 88 -15.66 6.20 -10.65
N ARG A 89 -15.61 7.35 -9.97
CA ARG A 89 -14.59 7.62 -8.94
C ARG A 89 -14.60 6.55 -7.86
N GLU A 90 -15.78 6.23 -7.34
CA GLU A 90 -15.96 5.30 -6.21
C GLU A 90 -15.70 3.84 -6.60
N ALA A 91 -16.22 3.41 -7.76
CA ALA A 91 -15.90 2.12 -8.34
C ALA A 91 -14.39 1.96 -8.64
N GLY A 92 -13.75 2.99 -9.19
CA GLY A 92 -12.32 2.99 -9.47
C GLY A 92 -11.48 2.83 -8.20
N VAL A 93 -11.76 3.63 -7.17
CA VAL A 93 -11.09 3.55 -5.86
C VAL A 93 -11.29 2.17 -5.22
N THR A 94 -12.51 1.64 -5.25
CA THR A 94 -12.83 0.29 -4.75
C THR A 94 -11.98 -0.77 -5.45
N LEU A 95 -11.92 -0.76 -6.79
CA LEU A 95 -11.11 -1.70 -7.55
C LEU A 95 -9.62 -1.54 -7.28
N LEU A 96 -9.12 -0.31 -7.12
CA LEU A 96 -7.72 -0.05 -6.78
C LEU A 96 -7.35 -0.61 -5.40
N VAL A 97 -8.23 -0.46 -4.40
CA VAL A 97 -8.05 -1.02 -3.06
C VAL A 97 -8.07 -2.55 -3.10
N VAL A 98 -9.02 -3.15 -3.83
CA VAL A 98 -9.08 -4.61 -4.02
C VAL A 98 -7.81 -5.11 -4.70
N LEU A 99 -7.41 -4.49 -5.81
CA LEU A 99 -6.18 -4.84 -6.54
C LEU A 99 -4.96 -4.72 -5.63
N MET A 100 -4.90 -3.69 -4.78
CA MET A 100 -3.81 -3.49 -3.84
C MET A 100 -3.72 -4.66 -2.85
N GLY A 101 -4.85 -5.01 -2.22
CA GLY A 101 -4.93 -6.15 -1.32
C GLY A 101 -4.53 -7.46 -2.01
N LEU A 102 -5.13 -7.76 -3.15
CA LEU A 102 -4.87 -8.99 -3.91
C LEU A 102 -3.42 -9.08 -4.39
N LYS A 103 -2.82 -7.97 -4.83
CA LYS A 103 -1.43 -7.95 -5.29
C LYS A 103 -0.46 -8.37 -4.18
N THR A 104 -0.79 -8.13 -2.91
CA THR A 104 0.04 -8.60 -1.78
C THR A 104 0.18 -10.13 -1.72
N LEU A 105 -0.83 -10.86 -2.22
CA LEU A 105 -0.86 -12.33 -2.29
C LEU A 105 -0.14 -12.88 -3.53
N GLU A 106 0.23 -12.02 -4.48
CA GLU A 106 0.94 -12.40 -5.70
C GLU A 106 2.43 -12.06 -5.69
N LEU A 107 2.90 -11.28 -4.71
CA LEU A 107 4.28 -10.80 -4.61
C LEU A 107 5.27 -11.96 -4.68
N ARG A 108 5.84 -12.20 -5.87
CA ARG A 108 6.86 -13.22 -6.12
C ARG A 108 8.15 -12.61 -6.67
N ALA A 109 8.11 -11.41 -7.25
CA ALA A 109 9.26 -10.76 -7.86
C ALA A 109 9.31 -9.24 -7.62
N ARG A 110 10.49 -8.63 -7.80
CA ARG A 110 10.72 -7.17 -7.69
C ARG A 110 9.79 -6.33 -8.58
N ARG A 111 9.38 -6.86 -9.74
CA ARG A 111 8.39 -6.24 -10.63
C ARG A 111 7.04 -6.03 -9.93
N ASP A 112 6.62 -6.97 -9.09
CA ASP A 112 5.34 -6.87 -8.38
C ASP A 112 5.38 -5.78 -7.30
N ALA A 113 6.56 -5.51 -6.73
CA ALA A 113 6.74 -4.42 -5.77
C ALA A 113 6.57 -3.04 -6.43
N MET A 114 7.00 -2.85 -7.69
CA MET A 114 6.74 -1.62 -8.44
C MET A 114 5.24 -1.41 -8.68
N VAL A 115 4.49 -2.47 -8.97
CA VAL A 115 3.04 -2.36 -9.17
C VAL A 115 2.35 -1.92 -7.88
N VAL A 116 2.68 -2.52 -6.74
CA VAL A 116 2.15 -2.09 -5.43
C VAL A 116 2.56 -0.64 -5.13
N PHE A 117 3.79 -0.25 -5.46
CA PHE A 117 4.24 1.12 -5.29
C PHE A 117 3.39 2.12 -6.08
N PHE A 118 3.19 1.90 -7.38
CA PHE A 118 2.35 2.78 -8.21
C PHE A 118 0.90 2.81 -7.73
N LEU A 119 0.36 1.64 -7.36
CA LEU A 119 -1.00 1.53 -6.87
C LEU A 119 -1.20 2.26 -5.53
N GLY A 120 -0.21 2.20 -4.64
CA GLY A 120 -0.19 2.95 -3.39
C GLY A 120 -0.16 4.45 -3.61
N PHE A 121 0.69 4.93 -4.52
CA PHE A 121 0.72 6.35 -4.88
C PHE A 121 -0.60 6.81 -5.49
N PHE A 122 -1.21 5.99 -6.34
CA PHE A 122 -2.49 6.31 -6.94
C PHE A 122 -3.60 6.40 -5.88
N LEU A 123 -3.64 5.47 -4.91
CA LEU A 123 -4.57 5.54 -3.78
C LEU A 123 -4.33 6.76 -2.90
N VAL A 124 -3.08 7.13 -2.64
CA VAL A 124 -2.77 8.37 -1.92
C VAL A 124 -3.28 9.59 -2.69
N LEU A 125 -3.13 9.62 -4.01
CA LEU A 125 -3.66 10.70 -4.85
C LEU A 125 -5.19 10.75 -4.85
N THR A 126 -5.88 9.61 -4.76
CA THR A 126 -7.35 9.62 -4.72
C THR A 126 -7.89 10.25 -3.45
N ASP A 127 -7.14 10.24 -2.34
CA ASP A 127 -7.56 10.88 -1.08
C ASP A 127 -7.74 12.41 -1.24
N CYS A 128 -6.91 13.05 -2.08
CA CYS A 128 -7.06 14.46 -2.45
C CYS A 128 -8.41 14.78 -3.13
N LEU A 129 -9.07 13.79 -3.73
CA LEU A 129 -10.38 13.98 -4.37
C LEU A 129 -11.52 14.02 -3.35
N TYR A 130 -11.28 13.60 -2.11
CA TYR A 130 -12.28 13.50 -1.06
C TYR A 130 -12.09 14.56 0.03
N SER A 131 -10.86 14.83 0.45
CA SER A 131 -10.60 15.71 1.59
C SER A 131 -9.36 16.60 1.41
N GLN A 132 -9.54 17.89 1.71
CA GLN A 132 -8.48 18.91 1.70
C GLN A 132 -8.01 19.27 3.11
N SER A 133 -8.33 18.45 4.11
CA SER A 133 -7.97 18.72 5.51
C SER A 133 -6.46 18.64 5.77
N LEU A 134 -5.99 19.32 6.81
CA LEU A 134 -4.59 19.21 7.24
C LEU A 134 -4.24 17.77 7.70
N LEU A 135 -5.20 17.07 8.32
CA LEU A 135 -4.98 15.72 8.83
C LEU A 135 -4.77 14.71 7.69
N THR A 136 -5.55 14.81 6.60
CA THR A 136 -5.35 13.99 5.41
C THR A 136 -4.02 14.29 4.75
N ALA A 137 -3.63 15.57 4.63
CA ALA A 137 -2.32 15.94 4.11
C ALA A 137 -1.15 15.30 4.91
N LEU A 138 -1.23 15.28 6.25
CA LEU A 138 -0.24 14.60 7.09
C LEU A 138 -0.24 13.08 6.88
N ALA A 139 -1.42 12.46 6.80
CA ALA A 139 -1.55 11.03 6.55
C ALA A 139 -0.97 10.63 5.19
N MET A 140 -1.23 11.44 4.16
CA MET A 140 -0.69 11.29 2.81
C MET A 140 0.83 11.46 2.80
N LEU A 141 1.38 12.44 3.53
CA LEU A 141 2.83 12.64 3.64
C LEU A 141 3.52 11.39 4.24
N ILE A 142 2.95 10.84 5.32
CA ILE A 142 3.44 9.60 5.94
C ILE A 142 3.35 8.43 4.96
N ALA A 143 2.23 8.29 4.26
CA ALA A 143 2.03 7.25 3.26
C ALA A 143 3.04 7.34 2.10
N THR A 144 3.22 8.53 1.53
CA THR A 144 4.20 8.82 0.47
C THR A 144 5.61 8.51 0.93
N TRP A 145 6.01 8.94 2.13
CA TRP A 145 7.32 8.63 2.68
C TRP A 145 7.51 7.12 2.89
N GLY A 146 6.48 6.43 3.39
CA GLY A 146 6.48 4.98 3.53
C GLY A 146 6.61 4.24 2.19
N LEU A 147 5.92 4.70 1.14
CA LEU A 147 6.01 4.12 -0.20
C LEU A 147 7.40 4.33 -0.82
N LEU A 148 7.99 5.52 -0.67
CA LEU A 148 9.37 5.77 -1.07
C LEU A 148 10.35 4.89 -0.29
N THR A 149 10.12 4.69 1.00
CA THR A 149 10.92 3.80 1.84
C THR A 149 10.84 2.35 1.34
N ALA A 150 9.64 1.86 1.02
CA ALA A 150 9.42 0.54 0.44
C ALA A 150 10.13 0.38 -0.92
N LEU A 151 10.05 1.41 -1.77
CA LEU A 151 10.74 1.42 -3.07
C LEU A 151 12.25 1.36 -2.90
N VAL A 152 12.82 2.19 -2.04
CA VAL A 152 14.25 2.17 -1.74
C VAL A 152 14.67 0.78 -1.25
N LEU A 153 13.91 0.20 -0.32
CA LEU A 153 14.18 -1.12 0.24
C LEU A 153 14.15 -2.24 -0.81
N ALA A 154 13.23 -2.15 -1.78
CA ALA A 154 13.12 -3.07 -2.91
C ALA A 154 14.28 -2.93 -3.91
N ASN A 155 14.97 -1.78 -3.92
CA ASN A 155 16.09 -1.51 -4.83
C ASN A 155 17.48 -1.65 -4.17
N MET A 156 17.57 -1.77 -2.84
CA MET A 156 18.85 -1.98 -2.15
C MET A 156 19.43 -3.39 -2.39
N PRO A 157 20.77 -3.51 -2.57
CA PRO A 157 21.44 -4.80 -2.81
C PRO A 157 21.25 -5.83 -1.68
N VAL A 158 21.55 -7.09 -1.99
CA VAL A 158 21.31 -8.25 -1.12
C VAL A 158 22.05 -8.07 0.23
N GLY A 159 21.31 -8.16 1.34
CA GLY A 159 21.81 -7.87 2.70
C GLY A 159 20.68 -7.68 3.71
N LYS A 160 20.98 -7.20 4.93
CA LYS A 160 19.97 -6.79 5.95
C LYS A 160 20.00 -5.28 6.18
N PRO A 161 19.73 -4.42 5.16
CA PRO A 161 19.67 -2.99 5.41
C PRO A 161 18.57 -2.71 6.44
N PRO A 162 18.83 -1.87 7.46
CA PRO A 162 17.83 -1.48 8.43
C PRO A 162 16.79 -0.57 7.77
N LEU A 163 15.51 -0.76 8.10
CA LEU A 163 14.38 0.06 7.60
C LEU A 163 14.64 1.56 7.78
N LEU A 164 15.28 1.94 8.89
CA LEU A 164 15.66 3.32 9.19
C LEU A 164 16.58 3.94 8.14
N ARG A 165 17.56 3.19 7.59
CA ARG A 165 18.44 3.71 6.54
C ARG A 165 17.68 3.92 5.23
N ALA A 166 16.77 3.01 4.89
CA ALA A 166 15.92 3.16 3.71
C ALA A 166 15.00 4.39 3.87
N GLY A 167 14.39 4.57 5.04
CA GLY A 167 13.54 5.72 5.34
C GLY A 167 14.29 7.05 5.31
N LEU A 168 15.51 7.09 5.85
CA LEU A 168 16.36 8.29 5.79
C LEU A 168 16.75 8.62 4.34
N LEU A 169 17.12 7.61 3.54
CA LEU A 169 17.45 7.84 2.13
C LEU A 169 16.23 8.35 1.35
N ALA A 170 15.05 7.77 1.58
CA ALA A 170 13.78 8.22 1.01
C ALA A 170 13.46 9.66 1.40
N ALA A 171 13.61 10.01 2.69
CA ALA A 171 13.41 11.39 3.16
C ALA A 171 14.40 12.36 2.51
N ARG A 172 15.68 11.99 2.43
CA ARG A 172 16.70 12.81 1.77
C ARG A 172 16.38 13.03 0.30
N SER A 173 15.94 12.00 -0.42
CA SER A 173 15.52 12.15 -1.82
C SER A 173 14.28 13.05 -1.98
N ALA A 174 13.33 12.98 -1.04
CA ALA A 174 12.17 13.87 -1.05
C ALA A 174 12.57 15.34 -0.83
N VAL A 175 13.48 15.59 0.12
CA VAL A 175 14.02 16.94 0.38
C VAL A 175 14.76 17.51 -0.85
N LEU A 176 15.53 16.67 -1.54
CA LEU A 176 16.18 17.07 -2.79
C LEU A 176 15.19 17.42 -3.92
N GLY A 177 13.94 16.94 -3.84
CA GLY A 177 12.86 17.29 -4.75
C GLY A 177 12.17 18.62 -4.43
N LEU A 178 12.40 19.21 -3.24
CA LEU A 178 11.76 20.47 -2.83
C LEU A 178 12.07 21.67 -3.76
N PRO A 179 13.28 21.85 -4.31
CA PRO A 179 13.54 22.93 -5.25
C PRO A 179 12.68 22.83 -6.51
N LEU A 180 12.48 21.61 -7.02
CA LEU A 180 11.61 21.37 -8.16
C LEU A 180 10.15 21.66 -7.80
N MET A 181 9.70 21.24 -6.62
CA MET A 181 8.37 21.56 -6.11
C MET A 181 8.16 23.09 -6.02
N ALA A 182 9.14 23.83 -5.49
CA ALA A 182 9.07 25.28 -5.39
C ALA A 182 9.05 25.95 -6.76
N ALA A 183 9.88 25.47 -7.70
CA ALA A 183 9.88 25.94 -9.08
C ALA A 183 8.52 25.70 -9.77
N LEU A 184 7.93 24.51 -9.61
CA LEU A 184 6.60 24.19 -10.13
C LEU A 184 5.50 25.04 -9.49
N PHE A 185 5.59 25.32 -8.18
CA PHE A 185 4.65 26.19 -7.48
C PHE A 185 4.70 27.64 -7.97
N LEU A 186 5.91 28.15 -8.26
CA LEU A 186 6.11 29.48 -8.82
C LEU A 186 5.67 29.57 -10.29
N LEU A 187 5.92 28.52 -11.08
CA LEU A 187 5.57 28.48 -12.50
C LEU A 187 4.07 28.24 -12.73
N PHE A 188 3.44 27.45 -11.86
CA PHE A 188 2.01 27.15 -11.87
C PHE A 188 1.36 27.62 -10.57
N PRO A 189 1.26 28.94 -10.36
CA PRO A 189 0.63 29.47 -9.16
C PRO A 189 -0.86 29.15 -9.18
N ARG A 190 -1.31 28.42 -8.15
CA ARG A 190 -2.72 28.14 -7.90
C ARG A 190 -3.37 29.34 -7.21
N PHE A 191 -3.81 30.32 -8.01
CA PHE A 191 -4.68 31.40 -7.54
C PHE A 191 -6.16 30.99 -7.62
#